data_AF-A0A7X3Z8L0-F1
#
_entry.id   AF-A0A7X3Z8L0-F1
#
_cell.length_a   1.000
_cell.length_b   1.000
_cell.length_c   1.000
_cell.angle_alpha   90.00
_cell.angle_beta   90.00
_cell.angle_gamma   90.00
#
_symmetry.space_group_name_H-M   'P 1'
#
loop_
_entity.id
_entity.type
_entity.pdbx_description
1 polymer ?
#
loop_
_entity_poly.entity_id
_entity_poly.type
_entity_poly.pdbx_seq_one_letter_code
_entity_poly.pdbx_strand_id
1 'polypeptide(L)'
;DISGLRNLQRVDRRARDLIRFTQAMFCGTVPSLFASRAFLERRGIDMAADPPEEFRWRGEGCPGPTKAVMSDGRVFKGTYNELWDENPWTTQFRCKICPDAIGLCADLAVGDDWPGGLPQGEDDGWNAVIAHTVNGLRILDACEEAGDLTLLDVDVRHLDSVQPHHVRLRQGLSTRLAACAAAGLPEPEFHDLALDDCAAAFGADKRDQEYQGTLRRLMAGHGDEDQLADYGAAVQQQLEDQ
;
A
#
# COMPACT_ATOMS: atom_id res chain seq x y z
N ASP A 1 4.40 8.64 -0.79
CA ASP A 1 5.32 9.38 0.08
C ASP A 1 6.65 9.64 -0.59
N ILE A 2 7.43 8.60 -0.91
CA ILE A 2 8.77 8.76 -1.46
C ILE A 2 8.79 9.53 -2.80
N SER A 3 7.85 9.31 -3.71
CA SER A 3 7.79 10.09 -4.96
C SER A 3 7.61 11.60 -4.71
N GLY A 4 6.81 11.96 -3.70
CA GLY A 4 6.65 13.36 -3.26
C GLY A 4 7.94 13.92 -2.68
N LEU A 5 8.65 13.13 -1.87
CA LEU A 5 9.98 13.47 -1.40
C LEU A 5 10.98 13.67 -2.55
N ARG A 6 11.00 12.78 -3.55
CA ARG A 6 11.88 12.93 -4.72
C ARG A 6 11.54 14.19 -5.51
N ASN A 7 10.27 14.54 -5.64
CA ASN A 7 9.85 15.82 -6.22
C ASN A 7 10.36 17.02 -5.40
N LEU A 8 10.24 16.98 -4.07
CA LEU A 8 10.79 18.03 -3.20
C LEU A 8 12.31 18.14 -3.35
N GLN A 9 13.03 17.02 -3.43
CA GLN A 9 14.48 16.99 -3.65
C GLN A 9 14.91 17.62 -4.98
N ARG A 10 14.04 17.75 -5.98
CA ARG A 10 14.37 18.49 -7.21
C ARG A 10 14.50 19.99 -6.96
N VAL A 11 13.76 20.54 -5.99
CA VAL A 11 13.67 21.99 -5.77
C VAL A 11 14.26 22.47 -4.45
N ASP A 12 14.31 21.63 -3.40
CA ASP A 12 14.83 21.98 -2.07
C ASP A 12 16.16 21.29 -1.80
N ARG A 13 17.21 22.10 -1.59
CA ARG A 13 18.56 21.62 -1.26
C ARG A 13 18.62 20.90 0.09
N ARG A 14 17.86 21.33 1.10
CA ARG A 14 17.85 20.69 2.42
C ARG A 14 17.32 19.27 2.32
N ALA A 15 16.28 19.04 1.51
CA ALA A 15 15.76 17.70 1.27
C ALA A 15 16.81 16.79 0.61
N ARG A 16 17.66 17.33 -0.29
CA ARG A 16 18.79 16.58 -0.87
C ARG A 16 19.90 16.31 0.13
N ASP A 17 20.25 17.31 0.93
CA ASP A 17 21.44 17.27 1.79
C ASP A 17 21.18 16.55 3.12
N LEU A 18 19.93 16.50 3.60
CA LEU A 18 19.59 15.92 4.90
C LEU A 18 19.00 14.51 4.80
N ILE A 19 18.30 14.19 3.71
CA ILE A 19 17.66 12.89 3.55
C ILE A 19 18.59 11.96 2.79
N ARG A 20 19.31 11.12 3.55
CA ARG A 20 20.41 10.29 3.06
C ARG A 20 20.00 8.89 2.61
N PHE A 21 18.82 8.45 3.00
CA PHE A 21 18.32 7.12 2.72
C PHE A 21 16.79 7.13 2.75
N THR A 22 16.19 6.31 1.90
CA THR A 22 14.74 6.14 1.80
C THR A 22 14.41 4.66 1.74
N GLN A 23 13.53 4.23 2.64
CA GLN A 23 12.93 2.91 2.63
C GLN A 23 11.43 3.05 2.35
N ALA A 24 10.88 2.19 1.51
CA ALA A 24 9.45 2.06 1.31
C ALA A 24 8.97 0.65 1.67
N MET A 25 7.70 0.55 2.06
CA MET A 25 7.01 -0.72 2.08
C MET A 25 6.32 -0.94 0.73
N PHE A 26 6.19 -2.19 0.30
CA PHE A 26 5.30 -2.52 -0.79
C PHE A 26 3.87 -2.10 -0.40
N CYS A 27 3.16 -1.49 -1.33
CA CYS A 27 1.87 -0.88 -1.08
C CYS A 27 0.88 -1.31 -2.15
N GLY A 28 -0.14 -2.07 -1.73
CA GLY A 28 -1.29 -2.35 -2.59
C GLY A 28 -2.18 -1.11 -2.70
N THR A 29 -2.68 -0.64 -1.57
CA THR A 29 -3.58 0.52 -1.43
C THR A 29 -3.58 1.05 0.00
N VAL A 30 -4.07 2.26 0.21
CA VAL A 30 -4.40 2.76 1.55
C VAL A 30 -5.87 2.44 1.88
N PRO A 31 -6.14 1.56 2.85
CA PRO A 31 -7.48 1.22 3.29
C PRO A 31 -8.04 2.27 4.27
N SER A 32 -9.36 2.43 4.28
CA SER A 32 -10.05 3.16 5.35
C SER A 32 -10.01 2.41 6.68
N LEU A 33 -10.38 3.08 7.79
CA LEU A 33 -10.56 2.42 9.09
C LEU A 33 -11.85 1.56 9.17
N PHE A 34 -12.57 1.38 8.06
CA PHE A 34 -13.78 0.56 8.02
C PHE A 34 -13.52 -0.87 8.53
N ALA A 35 -12.39 -1.49 8.16
CA ALA A 35 -12.04 -2.83 8.62
C ALA A 35 -11.91 -2.90 10.15
N SER A 36 -11.22 -1.92 10.75
CA SER A 36 -11.06 -1.82 12.20
C SER A 36 -12.41 -1.62 12.90
N ARG A 37 -13.28 -0.75 12.33
CA ARG A 37 -14.63 -0.50 12.86
C ARG A 37 -15.48 -1.77 12.83
N ALA A 38 -15.57 -2.42 11.67
CA ALA A 38 -16.35 -3.65 11.49
C ALA A 38 -15.84 -4.77 12.42
N PHE A 39 -14.52 -4.89 12.59
CA PHE A 39 -13.92 -5.87 13.50
C PHE A 39 -14.39 -5.70 14.95
N LEU A 40 -14.48 -4.46 15.43
CA LEU A 40 -14.98 -4.12 16.77
C LEU A 40 -16.51 -4.19 16.87
N GLU A 41 -17.22 -3.76 15.83
CA GLU A 41 -18.68 -3.79 15.77
C GLU A 41 -19.22 -5.22 15.89
N ARG A 42 -18.58 -6.19 15.21
CA ARG A 42 -18.90 -7.63 15.36
C ARG A 42 -18.72 -8.16 16.79
N ARG A 43 -18.02 -7.42 17.64
CA ARG A 43 -17.79 -7.70 19.07
C ARG A 43 -18.65 -6.82 19.98
N GLY A 44 -19.60 -6.06 19.41
CA GLY A 44 -20.51 -5.17 20.12
C GLY A 44 -19.86 -3.86 20.57
N ILE A 45 -18.75 -3.45 19.96
CA ILE A 45 -18.02 -2.22 20.31
C ILE A 45 -18.17 -1.20 19.20
N ASP A 46 -18.75 -0.05 19.52
CA ASP A 46 -18.73 1.13 18.66
C ASP A 46 -17.40 1.87 18.85
N MET A 47 -16.51 1.78 17.86
CA MET A 47 -15.18 2.38 17.89
C MET A 47 -15.20 3.91 18.05
N ALA A 48 -16.27 4.59 17.64
CA ALA A 48 -16.38 6.04 17.80
C ALA A 48 -16.71 6.44 19.25
N ALA A 49 -17.49 5.61 19.95
CA ALA A 49 -17.88 5.84 21.33
C ALA A 49 -16.86 5.29 22.35
N ASP A 50 -16.20 4.18 22.01
CA ASP A 50 -15.21 3.49 22.84
C ASP A 50 -14.00 3.12 21.97
N PRO A 51 -13.13 4.08 21.63
CA PRO A 51 -11.97 3.83 20.79
C PRO A 51 -10.92 2.97 21.52
N PRO A 52 -10.27 2.03 20.83
CA PRO A 52 -9.19 1.25 21.41
C PRO A 52 -7.95 2.13 21.68
N GLU A 53 -7.23 1.84 22.76
CA GLU A 53 -5.91 2.43 23.04
C GLU A 53 -4.82 1.87 22.12
N GLU A 54 -4.92 0.58 21.77
CA GLU A 54 -4.06 -0.08 20.79
C GLU A 54 -4.93 -0.83 19.79
N PHE A 55 -4.72 -0.59 18.49
CA PHE A 55 -5.29 -1.42 17.44
C PHE A 55 -4.19 -1.90 16.49
N ARG A 56 -3.99 -3.21 16.44
CA ARG A 56 -2.98 -3.87 15.62
C ARG A 56 -3.69 -4.74 14.59
N TRP A 57 -3.42 -4.47 13.33
CA TRP A 57 -4.04 -5.24 12.24
C TRP A 57 -3.42 -6.64 12.14
N ARG A 58 -2.11 -6.72 12.41
CA ARG A 58 -1.31 -7.95 12.49
C ARG A 58 0.01 -7.71 13.24
N GLY A 59 0.73 -8.78 13.58
CA GLY A 59 2.02 -8.75 14.27
C GLY A 59 2.11 -9.80 15.38
N GLU A 60 3.29 -9.99 15.97
CA GLU A 60 3.58 -11.13 16.87
C GLU A 60 3.41 -12.50 16.19
N GLY A 61 3.69 -12.56 14.89
CA GLY A 61 3.56 -13.73 14.02
C GLY A 61 3.67 -13.30 12.55
N CYS A 62 3.46 -14.24 11.63
CA CYS A 62 3.34 -13.96 10.20
C CYS A 62 2.08 -14.66 9.67
N PRO A 63 0.94 -13.95 9.54
CA PRO A 63 0.76 -12.52 9.80
C PRO A 63 0.70 -12.16 11.29
N GLY A 64 0.33 -13.08 12.18
CA GLY A 64 -0.04 -12.81 13.56
C GLY A 64 -1.48 -12.29 13.69
N PRO A 65 -2.03 -12.23 14.93
CA PRO A 65 -3.41 -11.86 15.16
C PRO A 65 -3.68 -10.37 14.93
N THR A 66 -4.92 -10.08 14.51
CA THR A 66 -5.52 -8.77 14.73
C THR A 66 -5.84 -8.64 16.22
N LYS A 67 -5.50 -7.49 16.83
CA LYS A 67 -5.65 -7.25 18.26
C LYS A 67 -6.15 -5.83 18.52
N ALA A 68 -7.14 -5.69 19.39
CA ALA A 68 -7.58 -4.42 19.96
C ALA A 68 -7.47 -4.45 21.49
N VAL A 69 -6.91 -3.40 22.08
CA VAL A 69 -6.83 -3.19 23.53
C VAL A 69 -7.65 -1.95 23.87
N MET A 70 -8.63 -2.12 24.75
CA MET A 70 -9.50 -1.03 25.20
C MET A 70 -8.92 -0.34 26.44
N SER A 71 -9.38 0.89 26.72
CA SER A 71 -8.94 1.67 27.88
C SER A 71 -9.28 1.05 29.24
N ASP A 72 -10.29 0.17 29.30
CA ASP A 72 -10.65 -0.58 30.50
C ASP A 72 -9.91 -1.93 30.63
N GLY A 73 -8.96 -2.21 29.74
CA GLY A 73 -8.15 -3.42 29.74
C GLY A 73 -8.77 -4.63 29.05
N ARG A 74 -9.99 -4.53 28.48
CA ARG A 74 -10.51 -5.57 27.59
C ARG A 74 -9.58 -5.75 26.39
N VAL A 75 -9.36 -7.00 26.00
CA VAL A 75 -8.55 -7.36 24.83
C VAL A 75 -9.36 -8.22 23.88
N PHE A 76 -9.46 -7.79 22.63
CA PHE A 76 -10.08 -8.54 21.57
C PHE A 76 -9.03 -9.02 20.59
N LYS A 77 -9.10 -10.30 20.20
CA LYS A 77 -8.23 -10.91 19.19
C LYS A 77 -9.06 -11.56 18.09
N GLY A 78 -8.47 -11.63 16.90
CA GLY A 78 -8.99 -12.33 15.74
C GLY A 78 -7.86 -12.70 14.79
N THR A 79 -8.16 -13.48 13.76
CA THR A 79 -7.16 -13.78 12.72
C THR A 79 -6.98 -12.59 11.79
N TYR A 80 -5.83 -12.47 11.12
CA TYR A 80 -5.64 -11.42 10.11
C TYR A 80 -6.71 -11.47 9.01
N ASN A 81 -7.10 -12.66 8.56
CA ASN A 81 -8.12 -12.81 7.51
C ASN A 81 -9.50 -12.33 8.01
N GLU A 82 -9.81 -12.55 9.29
CA GLU A 82 -11.07 -12.09 9.90
C GLU A 82 -11.23 -10.55 9.85
N LEU A 83 -10.14 -9.79 9.92
CA LEU A 83 -10.18 -8.34 9.74
C LEU A 83 -10.76 -7.95 8.37
N TRP A 84 -10.63 -8.82 7.37
CA TRP A 84 -10.97 -8.54 5.97
C TRP A 84 -12.26 -9.21 5.47
N ASP A 85 -12.90 -10.09 6.25
CA ASP A 85 -14.04 -10.93 5.83
C ASP A 85 -15.26 -10.17 5.24
N GLU A 86 -15.42 -8.87 5.54
CA GLU A 86 -16.58 -8.07 5.14
C GLU A 86 -16.21 -6.73 4.48
N ASN A 87 -14.92 -6.51 4.19
CA ASN A 87 -14.48 -5.24 3.62
C ASN A 87 -14.41 -5.31 2.10
N PRO A 88 -15.22 -4.54 1.35
CA PRO A 88 -15.02 -4.36 -0.07
C PRO A 88 -13.84 -3.42 -0.27
N TRP A 89 -12.60 -3.86 0.01
CA TRP A 89 -11.33 -3.12 -0.14
C TRP A 89 -11.57 -1.64 -0.47
N THR A 90 -11.94 -0.86 0.54
CA THR A 90 -12.35 0.53 0.34
C THR A 90 -11.09 1.38 0.25
N THR A 91 -10.63 1.56 -0.98
CA THR A 91 -9.34 2.20 -1.28
C THR A 91 -9.55 3.54 -1.96
N GLN A 92 -8.75 4.53 -1.60
CA GLN A 92 -8.78 5.85 -2.24
C GLN A 92 -8.61 5.74 -3.76
N PHE A 93 -9.34 6.56 -4.52
CA PHE A 93 -9.23 6.57 -5.98
C PHE A 93 -7.78 6.80 -6.44
N ARG A 94 -7.02 7.68 -5.76
CA ARG A 94 -5.60 7.90 -6.04
C ARG A 94 -4.74 6.63 -5.98
N CYS A 95 -5.09 5.64 -5.16
CA CYS A 95 -4.36 4.37 -5.11
C CYS A 95 -4.56 3.55 -6.39
N LYS A 96 -5.70 3.73 -7.07
CA LYS A 96 -6.01 3.08 -8.36
C LYS A 96 -5.27 3.73 -9.53
N ILE A 97 -4.66 4.91 -9.35
CA ILE A 97 -3.81 5.53 -10.39
C ILE A 97 -2.37 5.73 -9.89
N CYS A 98 -2.01 5.07 -8.78
CA CYS A 98 -0.64 5.07 -8.29
C CYS A 98 0.23 4.20 -9.21
N PRO A 99 1.37 4.72 -9.69
CA PRO A 99 2.30 3.92 -10.47
C PRO A 99 3.17 3.01 -9.61
N ASP A 100 3.31 3.31 -8.32
CA ASP A 100 4.40 2.79 -7.50
C ASP A 100 3.86 1.89 -6.38
N ALA A 101 3.91 0.58 -6.61
CA ALA A 101 3.50 -0.44 -5.64
C ALA A 101 4.69 -1.08 -4.91
N ILE A 102 5.89 -1.05 -5.51
CA ILE A 102 7.10 -1.72 -5.00
C ILE A 102 8.20 -0.71 -4.62
N GLY A 103 7.82 0.52 -4.32
CA GLY A 103 8.73 1.56 -3.84
C GLY A 103 9.82 1.95 -4.85
N LEU A 104 9.50 2.02 -6.15
CA LEU A 104 10.42 2.35 -7.25
C LEU A 104 11.24 3.62 -7.02
N CYS A 105 10.71 4.57 -6.24
CA CYS A 105 11.40 5.83 -5.93
C CYS A 105 12.30 5.76 -4.68
N ALA A 106 12.27 4.67 -3.93
CA ALA A 106 13.05 4.47 -2.70
C ALA A 106 14.46 3.96 -3.01
N ASP A 107 15.35 3.99 -2.02
CA ASP A 107 16.64 3.29 -2.12
C ASP A 107 16.44 1.79 -1.89
N LEU A 108 15.55 1.44 -0.95
CA LEU A 108 15.22 0.08 -0.59
C LEU A 108 13.70 -0.06 -0.43
N ALA A 109 13.13 -1.15 -0.92
CA ALA A 109 11.71 -1.46 -0.77
C ALA A 109 11.52 -2.87 -0.20
N VAL A 110 10.60 -3.03 0.75
CA VAL A 110 10.35 -4.30 1.44
C VAL A 110 8.87 -4.62 1.43
N GLY A 111 8.49 -5.88 1.25
CA GLY A 111 7.11 -6.30 1.45
C GLY A 111 7.01 -7.78 1.79
N ASP A 112 5.80 -8.20 2.18
CA ASP A 112 5.52 -9.60 2.49
C ASP A 112 5.78 -10.50 1.27
N ASP A 113 6.32 -11.69 1.51
CA ASP A 113 6.60 -12.69 0.48
C ASP A 113 5.59 -13.86 0.54
N TRP A 114 4.29 -13.54 0.59
CA TRP A 114 3.24 -14.56 0.69
C TRP A 114 2.94 -15.20 -0.66
N PRO A 115 3.05 -16.53 -0.81
CA PRO A 115 2.63 -17.24 -2.01
C PRO A 115 1.18 -16.91 -2.40
N GLY A 116 0.97 -16.41 -3.62
CA GLY A 116 -0.34 -15.99 -4.10
C GLY A 116 -0.81 -14.61 -3.59
N GLY A 117 -0.02 -13.94 -2.75
CA GLY A 117 -0.26 -12.60 -2.22
C GLY A 117 -1.24 -12.51 -1.05
N LEU A 118 -1.56 -13.63 -0.41
CA LEU A 118 -2.39 -13.70 0.79
C LEU A 118 -1.85 -14.76 1.76
N PRO A 119 -1.86 -14.51 3.07
CA PRO A 119 -1.41 -15.50 4.04
C PRO A 119 -2.40 -16.68 4.13
N GLN A 120 -1.87 -17.90 4.12
CA GLN A 120 -2.67 -19.14 4.25
C GLN A 120 -2.79 -19.62 5.70
N GLY A 121 -2.08 -18.97 6.63
CA GLY A 121 -1.99 -19.33 8.03
C GLY A 121 -0.80 -18.62 8.67
N GLU A 122 -0.41 -19.08 9.87
CA GLU A 122 0.83 -18.66 10.50
C GLU A 122 2.01 -19.44 9.93
N ASP A 123 3.10 -18.74 9.59
CA ASP A 123 4.39 -19.32 9.24
C ASP A 123 5.56 -18.47 9.78
N ASP A 124 6.79 -18.87 9.47
CA ASP A 124 8.00 -18.14 9.91
C ASP A 124 8.12 -16.76 9.24
N GLY A 125 7.43 -16.55 8.12
CA GLY A 125 7.39 -15.31 7.36
C GLY A 125 8.67 -15.03 6.56
N TRP A 126 8.47 -14.67 5.29
CA TRP A 126 9.52 -14.12 4.46
C TRP A 126 9.13 -12.72 4.01
N ASN A 127 10.14 -11.86 3.84
CA ASN A 127 9.97 -10.56 3.23
C ASN A 127 10.79 -10.53 1.95
N ALA A 128 10.21 -10.01 0.88
CA ALA A 128 10.94 -9.64 -0.31
C ALA A 128 11.57 -8.26 -0.10
N VAL A 129 12.84 -8.11 -0.49
CA VAL A 129 13.57 -6.84 -0.44
C VAL A 129 14.13 -6.52 -1.83
N ILE A 130 14.00 -5.26 -2.25
CA ILE A 130 14.55 -4.75 -3.51
C ILE A 130 15.42 -3.54 -3.20
N ALA A 131 16.68 -3.58 -3.62
CA ALA A 131 17.53 -2.41 -3.68
C ALA A 131 17.39 -1.74 -5.05
N HIS A 132 16.77 -0.56 -5.10
CA HIS A 132 16.59 0.22 -6.33
C HIS A 132 17.77 1.13 -6.65
N THR A 133 18.63 1.40 -5.65
CA THR A 133 19.82 2.25 -5.81
C THR A 133 21.08 1.57 -5.27
N VAL A 134 22.24 2.03 -5.75
CA VAL A 134 23.55 1.60 -5.22
C VAL A 134 23.67 1.85 -3.72
N ASN A 135 23.06 2.93 -3.20
CA ASN A 135 23.06 3.21 -1.78
C ASN A 135 22.18 2.22 -1.00
N GLY A 136 21.03 1.85 -1.56
CA GLY A 136 20.17 0.80 -1.00
C GLY A 136 20.89 -0.55 -0.95
N LEU A 137 21.55 -0.94 -2.03
CA LEU A 137 22.32 -2.19 -2.10
C LEU A 137 23.45 -2.20 -1.06
N ARG A 138 24.24 -1.13 -0.99
CA ARG A 138 25.31 -0.99 0.00
C ARG A 138 24.83 -1.13 1.45
N ILE A 139 23.64 -0.61 1.77
CA ILE A 139 23.06 -0.73 3.10
C ILE A 139 22.58 -2.17 3.35
N LEU A 140 21.94 -2.78 2.36
CA LEU A 140 21.48 -4.15 2.44
C LEU A 140 22.65 -5.13 2.66
N ASP A 141 23.73 -4.98 1.90
CA ASP A 141 24.96 -5.76 2.04
C ASP A 141 25.57 -5.59 3.43
N ALA A 142 25.62 -4.35 3.94
CA ALA A 142 26.17 -4.07 5.27
C ALA A 142 25.33 -4.72 6.39
N CYS A 143 24.01 -4.78 6.23
CA CYS A 143 23.12 -5.47 7.18
C CYS A 143 23.32 -7.00 7.14
N GLU A 144 23.54 -7.58 5.96
CA GLU A 144 23.88 -9.00 5.84
C GLU A 144 25.26 -9.31 6.44
N GLU A 145 26.29 -8.51 6.14
CA GLU A 145 27.64 -8.64 6.71
C GLU A 145 27.65 -8.52 8.24
N ALA A 146 26.79 -7.67 8.81
CA ALA A 146 26.62 -7.52 10.25
C ALA A 146 25.86 -8.68 10.91
N GLY A 147 25.21 -9.54 10.12
CA GLY A 147 24.34 -10.61 10.61
C GLY A 147 22.98 -10.14 11.12
N ASP A 148 22.56 -8.91 10.76
CA ASP A 148 21.25 -8.36 11.11
C ASP A 148 20.11 -9.05 10.32
N LEU A 149 20.45 -9.60 9.14
CA LEU A 149 19.53 -10.31 8.25
C LEU A 149 20.27 -11.39 7.45
N THR A 150 19.51 -12.32 6.88
CA THR A 150 20.01 -13.35 5.96
C THR A 150 19.27 -13.18 4.64
N LEU A 151 20.01 -13.04 3.54
CA LEU A 151 19.41 -12.87 2.21
C LEU A 151 19.45 -14.18 1.43
N LEU A 152 18.45 -14.32 0.57
CA LEU A 152 18.41 -15.34 -0.46
C LEU A 152 18.17 -14.63 -1.79
N ASP A 153 19.08 -14.83 -2.73
CA ASP A 153 18.92 -14.28 -4.06
C ASP A 153 17.71 -14.90 -4.75
N VAL A 154 16.87 -14.04 -5.32
CA VAL A 154 15.71 -14.44 -6.10
C VAL A 154 15.56 -13.54 -7.32
N ASP A 155 15.07 -14.11 -8.41
CA ASP A 155 14.71 -13.33 -9.59
C ASP A 155 13.53 -12.39 -9.27
N VAL A 156 13.57 -11.15 -9.76
CA VAL A 156 12.51 -10.16 -9.53
C VAL A 156 11.13 -10.67 -10.00
N ARG A 157 11.09 -11.60 -10.96
CA ARG A 157 9.87 -12.28 -11.43
C ARG A 157 9.20 -13.13 -10.36
N HIS A 158 9.88 -13.52 -9.29
CA HIS A 158 9.26 -14.15 -8.13
C HIS A 158 8.11 -13.31 -7.57
N LEU A 159 8.26 -11.98 -7.61
CA LEU A 159 7.23 -11.03 -7.19
C LEU A 159 5.93 -11.15 -7.99
N ASP A 160 5.97 -11.68 -9.22
CA ASP A 160 4.77 -11.91 -10.00
C ASP A 160 3.82 -12.91 -9.32
N SER A 161 4.38 -13.84 -8.53
CA SER A 161 3.63 -14.90 -7.84
C SER A 161 3.20 -14.51 -6.42
N VAL A 162 4.00 -13.72 -5.71
CA VAL A 162 3.73 -13.31 -4.33
C VAL A 162 3.05 -11.94 -4.23
N GLN A 163 3.10 -11.14 -5.28
CA GLN A 163 2.43 -9.84 -5.37
C GLN A 163 1.61 -9.72 -6.68
N PRO A 164 0.77 -10.72 -7.04
CA PRO A 164 0.08 -10.74 -8.33
C PRO A 164 -0.93 -9.59 -8.49
N HIS A 165 -1.36 -8.99 -7.38
CA HIS A 165 -2.22 -7.82 -7.40
C HIS A 165 -1.46 -6.55 -7.80
N HIS A 166 -0.19 -6.37 -7.40
CA HIS A 166 0.65 -5.26 -7.88
C HIS A 166 0.89 -5.36 -9.38
N VAL A 167 1.13 -6.57 -9.89
CA VAL A 167 1.26 -6.81 -11.34
C VAL A 167 0.01 -6.35 -12.08
N ARG A 168 -1.17 -6.81 -11.64
CA ARG A 168 -2.46 -6.41 -12.26
C ARG A 168 -2.69 -4.90 -12.18
N LEU A 169 -2.40 -4.27 -11.04
CA LEU A 169 -2.51 -2.82 -10.88
C LEU A 169 -1.62 -2.10 -11.89
N ARG A 170 -0.36 -2.52 -12.04
CA ARG A 170 0.57 -1.90 -12.98
C ARG A 170 0.12 -2.09 -14.43
N GLN A 171 -0.32 -3.28 -14.80
CA GLN A 171 -0.82 -3.61 -16.14
C GLN A 171 -2.07 -2.80 -16.54
N GLY A 172 -2.98 -2.54 -15.59
CA GLY A 172 -4.18 -1.73 -15.83
C GLY A 172 -3.97 -0.21 -15.72
N LEU A 173 -2.78 0.26 -15.36
CA LEU A 173 -2.57 1.66 -14.99
C LEU A 173 -2.83 2.63 -16.15
N SER A 174 -2.20 2.46 -17.32
CA SER A 174 -2.38 3.38 -18.46
C SER A 174 -3.83 3.43 -18.92
N THR A 175 -4.54 2.31 -18.82
CA THR A 175 -5.97 2.21 -19.14
C THR A 175 -6.81 3.06 -18.18
N ARG A 176 -6.49 3.03 -16.89
CA ARG A 176 -7.16 3.87 -15.88
C ARG A 176 -6.84 5.36 -16.09
N LEU A 177 -5.60 5.71 -16.43
CA LEU A 177 -5.20 7.07 -16.75
C LEU A 177 -5.94 7.61 -17.97
N ALA A 178 -6.07 6.81 -19.04
CA ALA A 178 -6.85 7.19 -20.22
C ALA A 178 -8.32 7.47 -19.89
N ALA A 179 -8.93 6.66 -19.01
CA ALA A 179 -10.29 6.90 -18.53
C ALA A 179 -10.40 8.18 -17.69
N CYS A 180 -9.39 8.49 -16.85
CA CYS A 180 -9.31 9.74 -16.11
C CYS A 180 -9.25 10.96 -17.06
N ALA A 181 -8.40 10.89 -18.09
CA ALA A 181 -8.27 11.94 -19.09
C ALA A 181 -9.59 12.15 -19.85
N ALA A 182 -10.27 11.08 -20.26
CA ALA A 182 -11.59 11.15 -20.90
C ALA A 182 -12.68 11.74 -19.97
N ALA A 183 -12.54 11.57 -18.66
CA ALA A 183 -13.41 12.18 -17.66
C ALA A 183 -13.04 13.64 -17.30
N GLY A 184 -11.99 14.20 -17.91
CA GLY A 184 -11.55 15.58 -17.67
C GLY A 184 -10.74 15.79 -16.39
N LEU A 185 -10.21 14.72 -15.80
CA LEU A 185 -9.32 14.82 -14.64
C LEU A 185 -7.88 15.22 -15.06
N PRO A 186 -7.11 15.88 -14.16
CA PRO A 186 -5.69 16.14 -14.39
C PRO A 186 -4.91 14.85 -14.60
N GLU A 187 -4.00 14.85 -15.57
CA GLU A 187 -3.16 13.70 -15.88
C GLU A 187 -1.79 13.83 -15.18
N PRO A 188 -1.41 12.90 -14.29
CA PRO A 188 -0.08 12.91 -13.69
C PRO A 188 0.99 12.49 -14.70
N GLU A 189 2.13 13.17 -14.65
CA GLU A 189 3.28 12.82 -15.49
C GLU A 189 4.09 11.69 -14.86
N PHE A 190 4.23 10.58 -15.60
CA PHE A 190 5.07 9.46 -15.24
C PHE A 190 6.13 9.21 -16.32
N HIS A 191 7.36 8.90 -15.90
CA HIS A 191 8.49 8.67 -16.80
C HIS A 191 9.12 7.31 -16.51
N ASP A 192 9.66 6.66 -17.55
CA ASP A 192 10.47 5.44 -17.47
C ASP A 192 9.77 4.26 -16.77
N LEU A 193 8.45 4.15 -16.96
CA LEU A 193 7.62 3.13 -16.32
C LEU A 193 7.19 1.99 -17.24
N ALA A 194 7.53 2.02 -18.53
CA ALA A 194 7.14 1.03 -19.53
C ALA A 194 5.63 0.68 -19.48
N LEU A 195 4.77 1.71 -19.33
CA LEU A 195 3.34 1.51 -19.12
C LEU A 195 2.66 0.88 -20.35
N ASP A 196 3.16 1.15 -21.55
CA ASP A 196 2.64 0.56 -22.78
C ASP A 196 2.91 -0.95 -22.84
N ASP A 197 4.12 -1.39 -22.48
CA ASP A 197 4.48 -2.81 -22.40
C ASP A 197 3.66 -3.53 -21.33
N CYS A 198 3.49 -2.88 -20.17
CA CYS A 198 2.65 -3.39 -19.09
C CYS A 198 1.18 -3.55 -19.55
N ALA A 199 0.64 -2.56 -20.26
CA ALA A 199 -0.72 -2.59 -20.77
C ALA A 199 -0.90 -3.67 -21.85
N ALA A 200 0.10 -3.88 -22.71
CA ALA A 200 0.09 -4.93 -23.72
C ALA A 200 -0.10 -6.32 -23.07
N ALA A 201 0.59 -6.57 -21.95
CA ALA A 201 0.50 -7.82 -21.20
C ALA A 201 -0.85 -8.05 -20.49
N PHE A 202 -1.68 -7.02 -20.30
CA PHE A 202 -2.98 -7.15 -19.62
C PHE A 202 -4.04 -7.85 -20.47
N GLY A 203 -3.96 -7.73 -21.81
CA GLY A 203 -4.94 -8.22 -22.76
C GLY A 203 -6.06 -7.20 -23.07
N ALA A 204 -6.54 -7.20 -24.32
CA ALA A 204 -7.48 -6.19 -24.81
C ALA A 204 -8.81 -6.18 -24.05
N ASP A 205 -9.41 -7.34 -23.80
CA ASP A 205 -10.70 -7.45 -23.11
C ASP A 205 -10.64 -6.90 -21.68
N LYS A 206 -9.55 -7.19 -20.96
CA LYS A 206 -9.35 -6.66 -19.59
C LYS A 206 -9.14 -5.15 -19.60
N ARG A 207 -8.43 -4.61 -20.60
CA ARG A 207 -8.29 -3.15 -20.76
C ARG A 207 -9.63 -2.49 -21.01
N ASP A 208 -10.47 -3.03 -21.90
CA ASP A 208 -11.80 -2.44 -22.13
C ASP A 208 -12.65 -2.47 -20.85
N GLN A 209 -12.70 -3.61 -20.15
CA GLN A 209 -13.42 -3.73 -18.88
C GLN A 209 -12.93 -2.72 -17.83
N GLU A 210 -11.61 -2.56 -17.68
CA GLU A 210 -11.01 -1.63 -16.71
C GLU A 210 -11.29 -0.17 -17.09
N TYR A 211 -11.20 0.17 -18.38
CA TYR A 211 -11.52 1.49 -18.90
C TYR A 211 -12.99 1.85 -18.64
N GLN A 212 -13.92 1.00 -19.09
CA GLN A 212 -15.35 1.24 -18.93
C GLN A 212 -15.75 1.28 -17.46
N GLY A 213 -15.17 0.39 -16.64
CA GLY A 213 -15.40 0.39 -15.19
C GLY A 213 -14.92 1.68 -14.54
N THR A 214 -13.75 2.17 -14.94
CA THR A 214 -13.18 3.41 -14.40
C THR A 214 -13.96 4.63 -14.83
N LEU A 215 -14.25 4.77 -16.13
CA LEU A 215 -15.03 5.89 -16.63
C LEU A 215 -16.42 5.94 -15.99
N ARG A 216 -17.10 4.79 -15.86
CA ARG A 216 -18.43 4.73 -15.24
C ARG A 216 -18.42 5.16 -13.77
N ARG A 217 -17.38 4.78 -13.01
CA ARG A 217 -17.18 5.24 -11.62
C ARG A 217 -16.95 6.75 -11.56
N LEU A 218 -16.08 7.28 -12.42
CA LEU A 218 -15.79 8.70 -12.49
C LEU A 218 -17.03 9.54 -12.86
N MET A 219 -17.80 9.10 -13.85
CA MET A 219 -19.05 9.76 -14.28
C MET A 219 -20.13 9.73 -13.20
N ALA A 220 -20.08 8.76 -12.29
CA ALA A 220 -20.95 8.69 -11.12
C ALA A 220 -20.43 9.51 -9.92
N GLY A 221 -19.31 10.24 -10.07
CA GLY A 221 -18.71 11.07 -9.02
C GLY A 221 -17.69 10.34 -8.13
N HIS A 222 -17.38 9.07 -8.40
CA HIS A 222 -16.51 8.23 -7.55
C HIS A 222 -15.00 8.36 -7.87
N GLY A 223 -14.52 9.60 -8.05
CA GLY A 223 -13.13 9.91 -8.47
C GLY A 223 -12.39 10.90 -7.58
N ASP A 224 -13.14 11.77 -6.91
CA ASP A 224 -12.68 12.79 -5.96
C ASP A 224 -13.54 12.73 -4.69
N GLU A 225 -13.98 11.52 -4.36
CA GLU A 225 -14.69 11.32 -3.11
C GLU A 225 -13.77 11.73 -1.98
N ASP A 226 -14.30 12.57 -1.08
CA ASP A 226 -13.87 12.57 0.31
C ASP A 226 -14.08 11.13 0.79
N GLN A 227 -13.06 10.29 0.61
CA GLN A 227 -12.93 9.12 1.45
C GLN A 227 -12.78 9.70 2.83
N LEU A 228 -13.91 9.83 3.54
CA LEU A 228 -14.05 10.22 4.94
C LEU A 228 -12.71 9.94 5.59
N ALA A 229 -11.89 11.01 5.65
CA ALA A 229 -10.51 10.89 5.99
C ALA A 229 -10.52 10.66 7.48
N ASP A 230 -10.73 9.40 7.87
CA ASP A 230 -10.65 8.99 9.25
C ASP A 230 -9.22 9.20 9.78
N TYR A 231 -8.25 9.31 8.87
CA TYR A 231 -6.91 9.78 9.17
C TYR A 231 -6.79 11.31 9.21
N GLY A 232 -7.56 12.05 8.41
CA GLY A 232 -7.46 13.51 8.30
C GLY A 232 -7.96 14.22 9.55
N ALA A 233 -9.15 13.86 10.05
CA ALA A 233 -9.70 14.43 11.27
C ALA A 233 -8.87 14.05 12.52
N ALA A 234 -8.38 12.81 12.59
CA ALA A 234 -7.53 12.35 13.70
C ALA A 234 -6.16 13.05 13.74
N VAL A 235 -5.53 13.27 12.57
CA VAL A 235 -4.25 14.00 12.47
C VAL A 235 -4.46 15.50 12.74
N GLN A 236 -5.53 16.10 12.24
CA GLN A 236 -5.87 17.50 12.51
C GLN A 236 -6.06 17.74 14.02
N GLN A 237 -6.81 16.87 14.70
CA GLN A 237 -7.00 16.90 16.15
C GLN A 237 -5.66 16.77 16.91
N GLN A 238 -4.80 15.81 16.52
CA GLN A 238 -3.47 15.67 17.12
C GLN A 238 -2.54 16.87 16.91
N LEU A 239 -2.67 17.58 15.79
CA LEU A 239 -1.90 18.79 15.51
C LEU A 239 -2.46 20.02 16.24
N GLU A 240 -3.77 20.04 16.51
CA GLU A 240 -4.42 21.10 17.31
C GLU A 240 -4.19 20.92 18.82
N ASP A 241 -3.93 19.67 19.27
CA ASP A 241 -3.62 19.32 20.65
C ASP A 241 -2.11 19.42 21.01
N GLN A 242 -1.22 19.80 20.07
CA GLN A 242 0.23 20.03 20.25
C GLN A 242 0.60 21.51 20.25
#